data_AF-A0AAD9R9D4-F1
#
_entry.id   AF-A0AAD9R9D4-F1
#
_cell.length_a   1.000
_cell.length_b   1.000
_cell.length_c   1.000
_cell.angle_alpha   90.00
_cell.angle_beta   90.00
_cell.angle_gamma   90.00
#
_symmetry.space_group_name_H-M   'P 1'
#
loop_
_entity.id
_entity.type
_entity.pdbx_description
1 polymer ?
#
loop_
_entity_poly.entity_id
_entity_poly.type
_entity_poly.pdbx_seq_one_letter_code
_entity_poly.pdbx_strand_id
1 'polypeptide(L)'
;MEVTPNSSTTADDECHEDSMHNAVAKHLLKDVFVYCDSLLQEADLIDTESSATISADAMAIGEELYQSTVEMLGEKVLVTDQDLIHFDEVEEEGLFREVEGDFSDDEDYEPAEKKAKPGYVPLETKIKVVRLAKEHPTWNLQTLQIKVFCWVFSLIF
;
A
#
# COMPACT_ATOMS: atom_id res chain seq x y z
N MET A 1 -25.06 52.36 -7.99
CA MET A 1 -23.59 52.38 -8.22
C MET A 1 -22.93 52.24 -6.86
N GLU A 2 -21.94 51.36 -6.81
CA GLU A 2 -20.89 51.18 -5.77
C GLU A 2 -21.38 50.61 -4.43
N VAL A 3 -21.27 49.30 -4.14
CA VAL A 3 -20.11 48.36 -4.10
C VAL A 3 -19.15 48.70 -2.97
N THR A 4 -19.15 47.88 -1.91
CA THR A 4 -17.99 47.32 -1.18
C THR A 4 -18.46 46.56 0.08
N PRO A 5 -17.72 45.55 0.55
CA PRO A 5 -18.31 44.22 0.50
C PRO A 5 -18.12 43.39 1.80
N ASN A 6 -18.93 42.33 1.91
CA ASN A 6 -18.74 41.07 2.63
C ASN A 6 -17.63 40.97 3.71
N SER A 7 -18.07 40.95 4.98
CA SER A 7 -17.38 40.22 6.04
C SER A 7 -18.35 39.15 6.55
N SER A 8 -18.20 37.94 6.04
CA SER A 8 -18.87 36.76 6.59
C SER A 8 -17.88 35.62 6.52
N THR A 9 -17.21 35.46 7.65
CA THR A 9 -16.79 34.21 8.26
C THR A 9 -17.35 32.97 7.56
N THR A 10 -16.49 32.27 6.84
CA THR A 10 -16.39 30.83 6.98
C THR A 10 -14.93 30.57 7.24
N ALA A 11 -14.65 30.06 8.43
CA ALA A 11 -13.35 29.54 8.79
C ALA A 11 -13.04 28.44 7.77
N ASP A 12 -12.01 28.67 6.97
CA ASP A 12 -11.26 27.59 6.35
C ASP A 12 -10.58 26.86 7.52
N ASP A 13 -11.35 25.98 8.17
CA ASP A 13 -10.85 24.98 9.10
C ASP A 13 -10.20 23.89 8.24
N GLU A 14 -9.08 24.27 7.66
CA GLU A 14 -8.15 23.36 7.02
C GLU A 14 -7.42 22.61 8.14
N CYS A 15 -8.15 21.76 8.86
CA CYS A 15 -7.55 20.76 9.73
C CYS A 15 -7.12 19.60 8.84
N HIS A 16 -5.92 19.73 8.26
CA HIS A 16 -5.12 18.55 7.96
C HIS A 16 -4.89 17.83 9.28
N GLU A 17 -5.78 16.87 9.57
CA GLU A 17 -5.69 15.98 10.72
C GLU A 17 -4.43 15.15 10.56
N ASP A 18 -3.35 15.62 11.17
CA ASP A 18 -2.10 14.91 11.35
C ASP A 18 -2.42 13.67 12.21
N SER A 19 -2.80 12.59 11.52
CA SER A 19 -3.54 11.41 12.00
C SER A 19 -2.93 10.75 13.25
N MET A 20 -1.64 10.96 13.50
CA MET A 20 -0.91 10.39 14.65
C MET A 20 -0.80 11.31 15.87
N HIS A 21 -1.09 12.60 15.76
CA HIS A 21 -1.05 13.54 16.89
C HIS A 21 -2.41 13.72 17.58
N ASN A 22 -3.46 13.11 17.00
CA ASN A 22 -4.81 13.08 17.54
C ASN A 22 -4.85 12.40 18.94
N ALA A 23 -5.61 12.98 19.87
CA ALA A 23 -5.75 12.46 21.23
C ALA A 23 -6.31 11.02 21.27
N VAL A 24 -7.20 10.67 20.34
CA VAL A 24 -7.79 9.34 20.21
C VAL A 24 -6.74 8.32 19.81
N ALA A 25 -5.88 8.64 18.83
CA ALA A 25 -4.80 7.76 18.38
C ALA A 25 -3.77 7.50 19.50
N LYS A 26 -3.47 8.51 20.31
CA LYS A 26 -2.58 8.38 21.47
C LYS A 26 -3.16 7.46 22.54
N HIS A 27 -4.45 7.56 22.83
CA HIS A 27 -5.14 6.65 23.75
C HIS A 27 -5.14 5.21 23.23
N LEU A 28 -5.48 5.01 21.97
CA LEU A 28 -5.45 3.68 21.35
C LEU A 28 -4.05 3.05 21.42
N LEU A 29 -3.01 3.83 21.09
CA LEU A 29 -1.64 3.34 21.16
C LEU A 29 -1.27 2.93 22.59
N LYS A 30 -1.72 3.71 23.59
CA LYS A 30 -1.51 3.35 25.00
C LYS A 30 -2.22 2.05 25.38
N ASP A 31 -3.45 1.85 24.92
CA ASP A 31 -4.21 0.62 25.15
C ASP A 31 -3.54 -0.60 24.50
N VAL A 32 -2.97 -0.43 23.30
CA VAL A 32 -2.18 -1.49 22.64
C VAL A 32 -0.99 -1.91 23.50
N PHE A 33 -0.26 -0.97 24.09
CA PHE A 33 0.87 -1.31 24.97
C PHE A 33 0.42 -2.04 26.24
N VAL A 34 -0.73 -1.64 26.83
CA VAL A 34 -1.31 -2.35 27.98
C VAL A 34 -1.70 -3.78 27.60
N TYR A 35 -2.30 -3.97 26.43
CA TYR A 35 -2.66 -5.30 25.94
C TYR A 35 -1.41 -6.15 25.62
N CYS A 36 -0.39 -5.55 25.01
CA CYS A 36 0.89 -6.22 24.74
C CYS A 36 1.56 -6.70 26.02
N ASP A 37 1.59 -5.87 27.08
CA ASP A 37 2.09 -6.24 28.40
C ASP A 37 1.37 -7.48 28.96
N SER A 38 0.03 -7.52 28.83
CA SER A 38 -0.74 -8.70 29.27
C SER A 38 -0.40 -9.98 28.48
N LEU A 39 -0.15 -9.87 27.17
CA LEU A 39 0.26 -11.02 26.35
C LEU A 39 1.66 -11.51 26.71
N LEU A 40 2.58 -10.61 27.00
CA LEU A 40 3.95 -10.95 27.40
C LEU A 40 3.97 -11.63 28.78
N GLN A 41 3.09 -11.22 29.70
CA GLN A 41 2.90 -11.89 30.99
C GLN A 41 2.27 -13.29 30.82
N GLU A 42 1.24 -13.43 29.97
CA GLU A 42 0.63 -14.73 29.69
C GLU A 42 1.63 -15.72 29.08
N ALA A 43 2.59 -15.20 28.30
CA ALA A 43 3.66 -15.97 27.69
C ALA A 43 4.85 -16.28 28.63
N ASP A 44 4.81 -15.86 29.90
CA ASP A 44 5.91 -16.03 30.88
C ASP A 44 7.25 -15.41 30.40
N LEU A 45 7.17 -14.33 29.60
CA LEU A 45 8.34 -13.63 29.06
C LEU A 45 8.77 -12.45 29.92
N ILE A 46 7.84 -11.88 30.69
CA ILE A 46 8.08 -10.77 31.61
C ILE A 46 7.42 -11.05 32.96
N ASP A 47 8.10 -10.64 34.02
CA ASP A 47 7.54 -10.66 35.37
C ASP A 47 6.57 -9.50 35.59
N THR A 48 5.65 -9.67 36.54
CA THR A 48 4.75 -8.60 36.99
C THR A 48 5.48 -7.47 37.73
N GLU A 49 6.65 -7.77 38.30
CA GLU A 49 7.47 -6.80 39.01
C GLU A 49 8.60 -6.29 38.12
N SER A 50 8.63 -4.98 37.88
CA SER A 50 9.75 -4.36 37.16
C SER A 50 10.94 -4.10 38.09
N SER A 51 12.16 -4.22 37.58
CA SER A 51 13.37 -3.75 38.26
C SER A 51 13.28 -2.25 38.61
N ALA A 52 13.77 -1.87 39.79
CA ALA A 52 13.80 -0.47 40.25
C ALA A 52 14.72 0.42 39.40
N THR A 53 15.65 -0.17 38.64
CA THR A 53 16.55 0.55 37.74
C THR A 53 16.56 -0.10 36.36
N ILE A 54 16.58 0.74 35.33
CA ILE A 54 16.69 0.33 33.93
C ILE A 54 18.18 0.20 33.59
N SER A 55 18.59 -0.96 33.07
CA SER A 55 19.96 -1.19 32.64
C SER A 55 20.25 -0.52 31.29
N ALA A 56 21.54 -0.35 30.96
CA ALA A 56 21.95 0.18 29.65
C ALA A 56 21.44 -0.70 28.49
N ASP A 57 21.50 -2.01 28.65
CA ASP A 57 21.01 -2.97 27.64
C ASP A 57 19.49 -2.86 27.48
N ALA A 58 18.75 -2.69 28.59
CA ALA A 58 17.30 -2.49 28.53
C ALA A 58 16.93 -1.18 27.84
N MET A 59 17.71 -0.11 28.03
CA MET A 59 17.51 1.14 27.28
C MET A 59 17.75 0.95 25.77
N ALA A 60 18.83 0.27 25.39
CA ALA A 60 19.14 0.03 23.97
C ALA A 60 18.04 -0.80 23.28
N ILE A 61 17.57 -1.87 23.93
CA ILE A 61 16.45 -2.69 23.42
C ILE A 61 15.16 -1.86 23.34
N GLY A 62 14.90 -1.01 24.34
CA GLY A 62 13.76 -0.11 24.35
C GLY A 62 13.79 0.90 23.19
N GLU A 63 14.96 1.44 22.86
CA GLU A 63 15.15 2.35 21.72
C GLU A 63 14.89 1.64 20.38
N GLU A 64 15.36 0.41 20.22
CA GLU A 64 15.11 -0.40 19.01
C GLU A 64 13.60 -0.69 18.83
N LEU A 65 12.92 -1.08 19.91
CA LEU A 65 11.46 -1.30 19.91
C LEU A 65 10.68 -0.02 19.59
N TYR A 66 11.12 1.12 20.13
CA TYR A 66 10.53 2.42 19.81
C TYR A 66 10.66 2.72 18.32
N GLN A 67 11.86 2.58 17.76
CA GLN A 67 12.10 2.88 16.34
C GLN A 67 11.25 1.98 15.43
N SER A 68 11.20 0.67 15.73
CA SER A 68 10.36 -0.29 14.99
C SER A 68 8.87 0.05 15.09
N THR A 69 8.41 0.50 16.24
CA THR A 69 7.00 0.92 16.43
C THR A 69 6.68 2.17 15.61
N VAL A 70 7.56 3.17 15.62
CA VAL A 70 7.39 4.40 14.83
C VAL A 70 7.39 4.08 13.33
N GLU A 71 8.29 3.22 12.87
CA GLU A 71 8.34 2.76 11.48
C GLU A 71 7.05 2.03 11.09
N MET A 72 6.58 1.07 11.89
CA MET A 72 5.33 0.36 11.65
C MET A 72 4.11 1.28 11.60
N LEU A 73 4.07 2.31 12.45
CA LEU A 73 2.97 3.27 12.44
C LEU A 73 3.07 4.24 11.26
N GLY A 74 4.28 4.63 10.85
CA GLY A 74 4.51 5.47 9.67
C GLY A 74 4.22 4.76 8.35
N GLU A 75 4.47 3.45 8.28
CA GLU A 75 4.10 2.60 7.14
C GLU A 75 2.57 2.41 7.02
N LYS A 76 1.86 2.45 8.14
CA LYS A 76 0.41 2.33 8.22
C LYS A 76 -0.24 3.71 8.20
N VAL A 77 -0.12 4.43 7.08
CA VAL A 77 -1.08 5.50 6.78
C VAL A 77 -2.45 4.86 6.69
N LEU A 78 -3.28 5.10 7.71
CA LEU A 78 -4.69 4.71 7.70
C LEU A 78 -5.39 5.61 6.68
N VAL A 79 -5.44 5.13 5.43
CA VAL A 79 -6.24 5.77 4.39
C VAL A 79 -7.70 5.62 4.81
N THR A 80 -8.38 6.72 5.08
CA THR A 80 -9.80 6.68 5.41
C THR A 80 -10.60 6.47 4.13
N ASP A 81 -11.79 5.87 4.21
CA ASP A 81 -12.65 5.62 3.03
C ASP A 81 -12.94 6.92 2.25
N GLN A 82 -12.86 8.08 2.90
CA GLN A 82 -13.03 9.40 2.28
C GLN A 82 -11.85 9.79 1.38
N ASP A 83 -10.63 9.36 1.71
CA ASP A 83 -9.42 9.58 0.92
C ASP A 83 -9.33 8.65 -0.31
N LEU A 84 -10.18 7.61 -0.38
CA LEU A 84 -10.33 6.76 -1.57
C LEU A 84 -11.17 7.41 -2.67
N ILE A 85 -11.98 8.42 -2.34
CA ILE A 85 -12.90 9.04 -3.28
C ILE A 85 -12.12 10.03 -4.16
N HIS A 86 -11.84 9.64 -5.40
CA HIS A 86 -11.34 10.57 -6.41
C HIS A 86 -12.47 11.54 -6.79
N PHE A 87 -12.43 12.76 -6.26
CA PHE A 87 -13.39 13.81 -6.61
C PHE A 87 -13.25 14.32 -8.06
N ASP A 88 -12.23 13.88 -8.79
CA ASP A 88 -11.87 14.39 -10.12
C ASP A 88 -12.42 13.55 -11.28
N GLU A 89 -13.27 12.56 -11.00
CA GLU A 89 -14.22 12.08 -12.02
C GLU A 89 -15.38 13.08 -12.07
N VAL A 90 -15.13 14.22 -12.72
CA VAL A 90 -16.20 15.02 -13.29
C VAL A 90 -16.87 14.09 -14.29
N GLU A 91 -17.98 13.49 -13.89
CA GLU A 91 -18.91 12.81 -14.78
C GLU A 91 -19.43 13.88 -15.74
N GLU A 92 -18.68 14.10 -16.83
CA GLU A 92 -19.20 14.78 -17.99
C GLU A 92 -20.33 13.87 -18.48
N GLU A 93 -21.58 14.19 -18.09
CA GLU A 93 -22.80 13.72 -18.74
C GLU A 93 -22.80 14.25 -20.19
N GLY A 94 -21.84 13.76 -20.97
CA GLY A 94 -21.57 14.12 -22.35
C GLY A 94 -22.34 13.17 -23.25
N LEU A 95 -23.62 13.48 -23.44
CA LEU A 95 -24.41 13.13 -24.61
C LEU A 95 -24.31 11.64 -25.04
N PHE A 96 -25.06 10.76 -24.38
CA PHE A 96 -25.39 9.47 -24.98
C PHE A 96 -26.09 9.75 -26.33
N ARG A 97 -25.37 9.56 -27.43
CA ARG A 97 -25.99 9.47 -28.75
C ARG A 97 -26.80 8.19 -28.74
N GLU A 98 -28.13 8.29 -28.86
CA GLU A 98 -28.97 7.16 -29.23
C GLU A 98 -28.40 6.56 -30.52
N VAL A 99 -27.74 5.43 -30.39
CA VAL A 99 -27.38 4.59 -31.52
C VAL A 99 -28.67 3.86 -31.87
N GLU A 100 -29.35 4.31 -32.92
CA GLU A 100 -30.27 3.46 -33.68
C GLU A 100 -29.42 2.42 -34.41
N GLY A 101 -28.95 1.44 -33.66
CA GLY A 101 -28.31 0.23 -34.16
C GLY A 101 -29.20 -0.93 -33.78
N ASP A 102 -29.48 -1.80 -34.74
CA ASP A 102 -30.09 -3.10 -34.49
C ASP A 102 -29.27 -3.76 -33.37
N PHE A 103 -29.86 -3.89 -32.18
CA PHE A 103 -29.32 -4.73 -31.14
C PHE A 103 -29.58 -6.17 -31.60
N SER A 104 -28.82 -6.63 -32.59
CA SER A 104 -28.59 -8.06 -32.72
C SER A 104 -27.87 -8.44 -31.44
N ASP A 105 -28.63 -9.06 -30.55
CA ASP A 105 -28.08 -9.84 -29.45
C ASP A 105 -27.08 -10.80 -30.11
N ASP A 106 -25.79 -10.42 -30.09
CA ASP A 106 -24.71 -11.24 -30.63
C ASP A 106 -24.58 -12.43 -29.67
N GLU A 107 -25.53 -13.38 -29.80
CA GLU A 107 -25.50 -14.71 -29.17
C GLU A 107 -24.23 -15.49 -29.58
N ASP A 108 -23.47 -14.97 -30.54
CA ASP A 108 -22.18 -15.49 -31.01
C ASP A 108 -20.97 -14.93 -30.24
N TYR A 109 -21.15 -14.25 -29.11
CA TYR A 109 -20.01 -13.90 -28.24
C TYR A 109 -19.38 -15.16 -27.64
N GLU A 110 -18.35 -15.69 -28.31
CA GLU A 110 -17.45 -16.70 -27.77
C GLU A 110 -16.33 -16.03 -26.96
N PRO A 111 -16.27 -16.21 -25.63
CA PRO A 111 -15.17 -15.68 -24.84
C PRO A 111 -13.86 -16.28 -25.33
N ALA A 112 -12.89 -15.44 -25.67
CA ALA A 112 -11.57 -15.89 -26.12
C ALA A 112 -10.98 -16.92 -25.15
N GLU A 113 -10.55 -18.06 -25.68
CA GLU A 113 -10.00 -19.16 -24.89
C GLU A 113 -8.94 -18.65 -23.91
N LYS A 114 -9.09 -19.04 -22.63
CA LYS A 114 -8.16 -18.67 -21.56
C LYS A 114 -6.77 -19.14 -21.97
N LYS A 115 -5.88 -18.19 -22.30
CA LYS A 115 -4.47 -18.47 -22.59
C LYS A 115 -3.91 -19.34 -21.46
N ALA A 116 -3.36 -20.49 -21.84
CA ALA A 116 -2.78 -21.43 -20.90
C ALA A 116 -1.82 -20.69 -19.96
N LYS A 117 -2.01 -20.86 -18.64
CA LYS A 117 -1.07 -20.30 -17.66
C LYS A 117 0.32 -20.85 -17.99
N PRO A 118 1.33 -19.98 -18.15
CA PRO A 118 2.66 -20.47 -18.46
C PRO A 118 3.13 -21.36 -17.30
N GLY A 119 3.76 -22.49 -17.64
CA GLY A 119 4.21 -23.47 -16.66
C GLY A 119 5.25 -22.91 -15.70
N TYR A 120 5.32 -23.46 -14.49
CA TYR A 120 6.28 -23.05 -13.47
C TYR A 120 7.72 -23.11 -14.01
N VAL A 121 8.44 -22.00 -13.90
CA VAL A 121 9.86 -21.89 -14.28
C VAL A 121 10.71 -22.00 -13.01
N PRO A 122 11.55 -23.04 -12.88
CA PRO A 122 12.42 -23.21 -11.73
C PRO A 122 13.40 -22.06 -11.52
N LEU A 123 13.73 -21.78 -10.25
CA LEU A 123 14.62 -20.69 -9.84
C LEU A 123 16.02 -20.77 -10.48
N GLU A 124 16.56 -21.98 -10.62
CA GLU A 124 17.88 -22.23 -11.23
C GLU A 124 17.95 -21.69 -12.66
N THR A 125 16.86 -21.82 -13.43
CA THR A 125 16.74 -21.29 -14.78
C THR A 125 16.77 -19.76 -14.77
N LYS A 126 16.07 -19.12 -13.82
CA LYS A 126 16.07 -17.66 -13.66
C LYS A 126 17.47 -17.12 -13.34
N ILE A 127 18.18 -17.79 -12.43
CA ILE A 127 19.56 -17.42 -12.04
C ILE A 127 20.52 -17.51 -13.24
N LYS A 128 20.42 -18.57 -14.04
CA LYS A 128 21.24 -18.73 -15.26
C LYS A 128 21.01 -17.61 -16.27
N VAL A 129 19.76 -17.21 -16.50
CA VAL A 129 19.43 -16.11 -17.42
C VAL A 129 20.02 -14.79 -16.93
N VAL A 130 19.93 -14.50 -15.63
CA VAL A 130 20.53 -13.27 -15.06
C VAL A 130 22.06 -13.28 -15.20
N ARG A 131 22.71 -14.42 -14.95
CA ARG A 131 24.17 -14.54 -15.10
C ARG A 131 24.60 -14.31 -16.55
N LEU A 132 23.91 -14.94 -17.50
CA LEU A 132 24.16 -14.78 -18.93
C LEU A 132 23.98 -13.32 -19.38
N ALA A 133 22.98 -12.61 -18.85
CA ALA A 133 22.78 -11.19 -19.12
C ALA A 133 23.97 -10.35 -18.64
N LYS A 134 24.46 -10.62 -17.43
CA LYS A 134 25.59 -9.87 -16.83
C LYS A 134 26.91 -10.09 -17.55
N GLU A 135 27.11 -11.25 -18.16
CA GLU A 135 28.32 -11.59 -18.90
C GLU A 135 28.37 -10.97 -20.30
N HIS A 136 27.23 -10.53 -20.85
CA HIS A 136 27.15 -10.00 -22.20
C HIS A 136 27.21 -8.46 -22.22
N PRO A 137 28.06 -7.83 -23.07
CA PRO A 137 28.31 -6.39 -23.03
C PRO A 137 27.11 -5.52 -23.43
N THR A 138 26.08 -6.10 -24.04
CA THR A 138 24.90 -5.39 -24.57
C THR A 138 23.56 -5.99 -24.15
N TRP A 139 23.56 -7.06 -23.35
CA TRP A 139 22.31 -7.66 -22.89
C TRP A 139 21.96 -7.16 -21.50
N ASN A 140 20.69 -6.84 -21.30
CA ASN A 140 20.10 -6.52 -20.02
C ASN A 140 18.73 -7.21 -19.96
N LEU A 141 18.06 -7.17 -18.82
CA LEU A 141 16.77 -7.85 -18.66
C LEU A 141 15.73 -7.37 -19.70
N GLN A 142 15.75 -6.09 -20.06
CA GLN A 142 14.84 -5.51 -21.04
C GLN A 142 15.12 -6.04 -22.46
N THR A 143 16.38 -6.18 -22.87
CA THR A 143 16.71 -6.72 -24.19
C THR A 143 16.43 -8.23 -24.30
N LEU A 144 16.52 -8.96 -23.18
CA LEU A 144 16.14 -10.38 -23.11
C LEU A 144 14.62 -10.60 -23.17
N GLN A 145 13.84 -9.70 -22.57
CA GLN A 145 12.38 -9.69 -22.71
C GLN A 145 11.93 -9.48 -24.17
N ILE A 146 12.70 -8.72 -24.94
CA ILE A 146 12.36 -8.36 -26.33
C ILE A 146 12.82 -9.43 -27.34
N LYS A 147 13.97 -10.08 -27.14
CA LYS A 147 14.61 -10.85 -28.23
C LYS A 147 14.41 -12.37 -28.25
N VAL A 148 14.08 -13.06 -27.14
CA VAL A 148 13.89 -14.53 -27.21
C VAL A 148 12.80 -15.09 -26.29
N PHE A 149 12.27 -14.36 -25.33
CA PHE A 149 11.43 -14.99 -24.31
C PHE A 149 10.24 -14.15 -23.86
N CYS A 150 9.25 -14.04 -24.74
CA CYS A 150 7.90 -13.66 -24.32
C CYS A 150 7.32 -14.68 -23.30
N TRP A 151 7.84 -15.91 -23.26
CA TRP A 151 7.35 -17.00 -22.42
C TRP A 151 8.00 -17.12 -21.02
N VAL A 152 9.21 -16.59 -20.79
CA VAL A 152 9.91 -16.77 -19.49
C VAL A 152 9.74 -15.59 -18.52
N PHE A 153 9.36 -14.40 -19.00
CA PHE A 153 9.20 -13.23 -18.14
C PHE A 153 7.78 -12.98 -17.61
N SER A 154 6.73 -13.61 -18.17
CA SER A 154 5.38 -13.62 -17.54
C SER A 154 5.28 -14.48 -16.28
N LEU A 155 6.42 -14.81 -15.64
CA LEU A 155 6.55 -15.69 -14.48
C LEU A 155 7.50 -15.13 -13.41
N ILE A 156 7.90 -13.87 -13.55
CA ILE A 156 8.75 -13.17 -12.58
C ILE A 156 8.02 -11.95 -11.99
N PHE A 157 6.91 -11.52 -12.59
CA PHE A 157 5.93 -10.63 -11.98
C PHE A 157 4.53 -11.18 -12.25
#